data_AF-A0A0B7HDB7-F1
#
_entry.id   AF-A0A0B7HDB7-F1
#
_cell.length_a   1.000
_cell.length_b   1.000
_cell.length_c   1.000
_cell.angle_alpha   90.00
_cell.angle_beta   90.00
_cell.angle_gamma   90.00
#
_symmetry.space_group_name_H-M   'P 1'
#
loop_
_entity.id
_entity.type
_entity.pdbx_description
1 polymer ?
#
loop_
_entity_poly.entity_id
_entity_poly.type
_entity_poly.pdbx_seq_one_letter_code
_entity_poly.pdbx_strand_id
1 'polypeptide(L)'
;MLKLLQFPDKVLSYWATNQFLKKEGEIVFRNGSSSSPLKVKFSNAYCLEMHQNINQGVETILVISAESLLINGQTYDNNWTK
;
A
#
# COMPACT_ATOMS: atom_id res chain seq x y z
N MET A 1 5.19 1.62 -4.53
CA MET A 1 5.36 0.16 -4.63
C MET A 1 5.49 -0.41 -3.22
N LEU A 2 4.71 -1.43 -2.88
CA LEU A 2 4.78 -2.16 -1.61
C LEU A 2 5.30 -3.57 -1.87
N LYS A 3 6.14 -4.10 -0.99
CA LYS A 3 6.74 -5.43 -1.12
C LYS A 3 6.51 -6.22 0.16
N LEU A 4 5.93 -7.41 0.02
CA LEU A 4 5.61 -8.33 1.10
C LEU A 4 6.35 -9.65 0.89
N LEU A 5 6.96 -10.20 1.93
CA LEU A 5 7.68 -11.48 1.86
C LEU A 5 6.75 -12.66 2.20
N GLN A 6 5.59 -12.69 1.57
CA GLN A 6 4.54 -13.69 1.79
C GLN A 6 3.60 -13.76 0.58
N PHE A 7 2.80 -14.83 0.52
CA PHE A 7 1.66 -14.89 -0.39
C PHE A 7 0.60 -13.83 -0.01
N PRO A 8 -0.12 -13.27 -1.00
CA PRO A 8 -1.26 -12.44 -0.72
C PRO A 8 -2.36 -13.30 -0.12
N ASP A 9 -3.07 -12.75 0.85
CA ASP A 9 -4.29 -13.37 1.33
C ASP A 9 -5.45 -13.15 0.34
N LYS A 10 -6.63 -13.65 0.68
CA LYS A 10 -7.84 -13.48 -0.13
C LYS A 10 -8.23 -12.01 -0.31
N VAL A 11 -7.93 -11.16 0.67
CA VAL A 11 -8.30 -9.74 0.66
C VAL A 11 -7.42 -8.97 -0.32
N LEU A 12 -6.11 -9.16 -0.25
CA LEU A 12 -5.14 -8.59 -1.18
C LEU A 12 -5.39 -9.09 -2.61
N SER A 13 -5.64 -10.40 -2.77
CA SER A 13 -5.95 -10.98 -4.09
C SER A 13 -7.23 -10.42 -4.69
N TYR A 14 -8.28 -10.26 -3.87
CA TYR A 14 -9.54 -9.65 -4.32
C TYR A 14 -9.36 -8.18 -4.68
N TRP A 15 -8.57 -7.43 -3.92
CA TRP A 15 -8.27 -6.03 -4.24
C TRP A 15 -7.49 -5.88 -5.54
N ALA A 16 -6.48 -6.74 -5.76
CA ALA A 16 -5.69 -6.74 -6.99
C ALA A 16 -6.47 -7.12 -8.25
N THR A 17 -7.56 -7.90 -8.11
CA THR A 17 -8.37 -8.37 -9.25
C THR A 17 -9.61 -7.50 -9.52
N ASN A 18 -9.97 -6.59 -8.60
CA ASN A 18 -11.12 -5.71 -8.75
C ASN A 18 -10.67 -4.26 -8.96
N GLN A 19 -10.62 -3.84 -10.23
CA GLN A 19 -10.19 -2.49 -10.64
C GLN A 19 -11.05 -1.35 -10.07
N PHE A 20 -12.26 -1.62 -9.60
CA PHE A 20 -13.14 -0.60 -9.04
C PHE A 20 -13.05 -0.52 -7.51
N LEU A 21 -12.41 -1.51 -6.87
CA LEU A 21 -12.32 -1.56 -5.42
C LEU A 21 -11.22 -0.62 -4.92
N LYS A 22 -11.65 0.36 -4.12
CA LYS A 22 -10.76 1.24 -3.38
C LYS A 22 -10.52 0.70 -1.96
N LYS A 23 -9.31 0.89 -1.45
CA LYS A 23 -8.95 0.62 -0.05
C LYS A 23 -8.24 1.82 0.57
N GLU A 24 -8.35 1.89 1.88
CA GLU A 24 -7.54 2.76 2.72
C GLU A 24 -6.62 1.89 3.56
N GLY A 25 -5.51 2.45 4.02
CA GLY A 25 -4.58 1.72 4.87
C GLY A 25 -3.43 2.57 5.38
N GLU A 26 -2.59 1.93 6.20
CA GLU A 26 -1.45 2.57 6.84
C GLU A 26 -0.22 1.66 6.75
N ILE A 27 0.90 2.25 6.39
CA ILE A 27 2.22 1.64 6.43
C ILE A 27 2.95 2.24 7.63
N VAL A 28 3.28 1.38 8.59
CA VAL A 28 3.86 1.76 9.89
C VAL A 28 5.30 1.27 9.96
N PHE A 29 6.26 2.19 10.00
CA PHE A 29 7.68 1.85 10.14
C PHE A 29 8.04 1.76 11.61
N ARG A 30 8.28 0.55 12.10
CA ARG A 30 8.65 0.29 13.49
C ARG A 30 10.16 0.09 13.59
N ASN A 31 10.83 0.88 14.42
CA ASN A 31 12.07 0.45 15.06
C ASN A 31 11.66 -0.15 16.43
N GLY A 32 12.46 -0.99 17.08
CA GLY A 32 12.07 -1.71 18.31
C GLY A 32 11.65 -0.86 19.53
N SER A 33 11.44 0.45 19.38
CA SER A 33 10.85 1.34 20.38
C SER A 33 9.30 1.35 20.32
N SER A 34 8.66 1.91 21.35
CA SER A 34 7.19 2.06 21.41
C SER A 34 6.64 3.13 20.46
N SER A 35 7.47 4.03 19.94
CA SER A 35 7.08 5.07 19.00
C SER A 35 7.42 4.68 17.56
N SER A 36 6.45 4.82 16.65
CA SER A 36 6.68 4.63 15.21
C SER A 36 7.24 5.92 14.61
N PRO A 37 8.51 5.98 14.18
CA PRO A 37 9.12 7.21 13.65
C PRO A 37 8.51 7.70 12.33
N LEU A 38 7.89 6.81 11.54
CA LEU A 38 7.27 7.17 10.26
C LEU A 38 5.98 6.38 10.06
N LYS A 39 4.92 7.09 9.63
CA LYS A 39 3.64 6.51 9.21
C LYS A 39 3.23 7.12 7.88
N VAL A 40 2.78 6.28 6.97
CA VAL A 40 2.22 6.67 5.68
C VAL A 40 0.81 6.12 5.61
N LYS A 41 -0.20 6.98 5.65
CA LYS A 41 -1.59 6.59 5.40
C LYS A 41 -1.93 6.87 3.94
N PHE A 42 -2.68 5.98 3.32
CA PHE A 42 -3.23 6.17 1.98
C PHE A 42 -4.76 6.07 2.03
N SER A 43 -5.43 6.92 1.27
CA SER A 43 -6.89 6.94 1.14
C SER A 43 -7.31 6.70 -0.30
N ASN A 44 -8.46 6.04 -0.45
CA ASN A 44 -9.11 5.78 -1.74
C ASN A 44 -8.19 5.15 -2.81
N ALA A 45 -7.32 4.21 -2.40
CA ALA A 45 -6.32 3.64 -3.29
C ALA A 45 -6.86 2.46 -4.12
N TYR A 46 -6.55 2.47 -5.41
CA TYR A 46 -6.68 1.31 -6.29
C TYR A 46 -5.42 0.45 -6.23
N CYS A 47 -5.57 -0.87 -6.38
CA CYS A 47 -4.46 -1.76 -6.69
C CYS A 47 -4.33 -1.82 -8.22
N LEU A 48 -3.26 -1.20 -8.76
CA LEU A 48 -3.00 -1.17 -10.20
C LEU A 48 -2.39 -2.48 -10.68
N GLU A 49 -1.46 -3.02 -9.90
CA GLU A 49 -0.73 -4.24 -10.25
C GLU A 49 -0.40 -5.07 -9.01
N MET A 50 -0.40 -6.39 -9.16
CA MET A 50 0.15 -7.33 -8.20
C MET A 50 1.04 -8.34 -8.94
N HIS A 51 2.32 -8.38 -8.57
CA HIS A 51 3.29 -9.33 -9.10
C HIS A 51 3.75 -10.27 -8.00
N GLN A 52 3.88 -11.56 -8.31
CA GLN A 52 4.43 -12.55 -7.40
C GLN A 52 5.72 -13.12 -7.97
N ASN A 53 6.78 -13.07 -7.20
CA ASN A 53 8.04 -13.73 -7.51
C ASN A 53 8.23 -14.90 -6.54
N ILE A 54 8.29 -16.12 -7.09
CA ILE A 54 8.40 -17.36 -6.32
C ILE A 54 9.73 -18.00 -6.71
N ASN A 55 10.75 -17.77 -5.89
CA ASN A 55 12.09 -18.35 -6.02
C ASN A 55 12.45 -19.11 -4.72
N GLN A 56 13.56 -18.76 -4.04
CA GLN A 56 13.95 -19.29 -2.72
C GLN A 56 13.02 -18.81 -1.57
N GLY A 57 11.82 -18.37 -1.91
CA GLY A 57 10.86 -17.68 -1.06
C GLY A 57 9.79 -17.02 -1.93
N VAL A 58 8.85 -16.34 -1.29
CA VAL A 58 7.73 -15.68 -1.95
C VAL A 58 7.82 -14.19 -1.71
N GLU A 59 7.75 -13.44 -2.80
CA GLU A 59 7.67 -12.00 -2.80
C GLU A 59 6.41 -11.57 -3.53
N THR A 60 5.57 -10.78 -2.87
CA THR A 60 4.41 -10.14 -3.47
C THR A 60 4.66 -8.64 -3.55
N ILE A 61 4.62 -8.10 -4.77
CA ILE A 61 4.77 -6.68 -5.06
C ILE A 61 3.41 -6.10 -5.42
N LEU A 62 3.01 -5.01 -4.79
CA LEU A 62 1.78 -4.26 -5.07
C LEU A 62 2.14 -2.85 -5.57
N VAL A 63 1.51 -2.45 -6.68
CA VAL A 63 1.53 -1.06 -7.15
C VAL A 63 0.15 -0.47 -6.87
N ILE A 64 0.09 0.58 -6.06
CA ILE A 64 -1.17 1.23 -5.66
C ILE A 64 -1.19 2.69 -6.11
N SER A 65 -2.39 3.17 -6.43
CA SER A 65 -2.64 4.59 -6.76
C SER A 65 -3.66 5.15 -5.79
N ALA A 66 -3.19 5.93 -4.82
CA ALA A 66 -4.00 6.60 -3.81
C ALA A 66 -4.47 7.97 -4.28
N GLU A 67 -5.65 8.39 -3.82
CA GLU A 67 -6.15 9.75 -4.04
C GLU A 67 -5.42 10.77 -3.17
N SER A 68 -5.09 10.37 -1.94
CA SER A 68 -4.28 11.16 -1.01
C SER A 68 -3.40 10.28 -0.12
N LEU A 69 -2.33 10.88 0.35
CA LEU A 69 -1.37 10.34 1.30
C LEU A 69 -1.24 11.28 2.50
N LEU A 70 -1.16 10.73 3.70
CA LEU A 70 -0.75 11.46 4.91
C LEU A 70 0.60 10.91 5.37
N ILE A 71 1.65 11.73 5.29
CA ILE A 71 3.01 11.37 5.68
C ILE A 71 3.45 12.33 6.77
N ASN A 72 3.73 11.81 7.97
CA ASN A 72 4.16 12.62 9.13
C ASN A 72 3.28 13.85 9.41
N GLY A 73 1.96 13.72 9.21
CA GLY A 73 0.99 14.79 9.44
C GLY A 73 0.80 15.76 8.26
N GLN A 74 1.56 15.59 7.17
CA GLN A 74 1.41 16.38 5.95
C GLN A 74 0.60 15.60 4.91
N THR A 75 -0.43 16.26 4.36
CA THR A 75 -1.28 15.70 3.31
C THR A 75 -0.69 15.98 1.93
N TYR A 76 -0.70 14.96 1.07
CA TYR A 76 -0.38 15.03 -0.34
C TYR A 76 -1.57 14.46 -1.09
N ASP A 77 -2.25 15.25 -1.91
CA ASP A 77 -3.39 14.80 -2.69
C ASP A 77 -3.19 15.09 -4.18
N ASN A 78 -4.00 14.43 -5.01
CA ASN A 78 -3.95 14.56 -6.45
C ASN A 78 -4.84 15.69 -6.99
N ASN A 79 -5.35 16.60 -6.13
CA ASN A 79 -6.17 17.75 -6.57
C ASN A 79 -5.30 18.89 -7.09
N TRP A 80 -4.45 18.59 -8.06
CA TRP A 80 -3.58 19.58 -8.68
C TRP A 80 -4.47 20.49 -9.53
N THR A 81 -4.78 21.68 -9.01
CA THR A 81 -5.44 22.73 -9.80
C THR A 81 -4.51 23.10 -10.95
N LYS A 82 -5.04 23.01 -12.17
CA LYS A 82 -4.38 23.46 -13.41
C LYS A 82 -4.10 24.96 -13.39
#